data_AF-A0A846YYB1-F1
#
_entry.id   AF-A0A846YYB1-F1
#
_cell.length_a   1.000
_cell.length_b   1.000
_cell.length_c   1.000
_cell.angle_alpha   90.00
_cell.angle_beta   90.00
_cell.angle_gamma   90.00
#
_symmetry.space_group_name_H-M   'P 1'
#
loop_
_entity.id
_entity.type
_entity.pdbx_description
1 polymer ?
#
loop_
_entity_poly.entity_id
_entity_poly.type
_entity_poly.pdbx_seq_one_letter_code
_entity_poly.pdbx_strand_id
1 'polypeptide(L)'
;MAKGGGRKEPGAARNHARLWAALLVLIVQFVLARRSHHMPRGASENSARGVFKAAASFIRWAERHGPKKPVTIELRHAPGMPKAEFRRKANALKKLGDEGKLFKAHNPVRPRDRSRSTAHQQDLIRRIHEQYGRRNPELSRSLIRRITDGSMQLDHRHELQLAGPDLRNNLRYLDTFTNHHVGSRQIRPQIRDLPDGTPIRIRIIE
;
A
#
# COMPACT_ATOMS: atom_id res chain seq x y z
N MET A 1 -30.84 39.80 65.62
CA MET A 1 -29.79 38.78 65.33
C MET A 1 -30.46 37.68 64.51
N ALA A 2 -30.01 37.17 63.37
CA ALA A 2 -28.86 37.40 62.50
C ALA A 2 -29.28 36.98 61.06
N LYS A 3 -28.69 37.62 60.03
CA LYS A 3 -28.86 37.30 58.60
C LYS A 3 -28.04 36.06 58.23
N GLY A 4 -28.62 35.11 57.51
CA GLY A 4 -27.90 33.97 56.90
C GLY A 4 -28.14 33.92 55.40
N GLY A 5 -27.19 34.44 54.61
CA GLY A 5 -27.20 34.39 53.15
C GLY A 5 -26.47 33.16 52.62
N GLY A 6 -27.18 32.31 51.87
CA GLY A 6 -26.58 31.18 51.14
C GLY A 6 -26.14 31.59 49.73
N ARG A 7 -24.82 31.61 49.48
CA ARG A 7 -24.25 31.64 48.12
C ARG A 7 -24.41 30.25 47.48
N LYS A 8 -25.07 30.18 46.32
CA LYS A 8 -25.00 29.03 45.42
C LYS A 8 -23.74 29.13 44.56
N GLU A 9 -22.89 28.12 44.61
CA GLU A 9 -21.71 28.00 43.74
C GLU A 9 -22.08 27.70 42.27
N PRO A 10 -21.48 28.36 41.27
CA PRO A 10 -21.65 28.03 39.86
C PRO A 10 -20.47 27.17 39.35
N GLY A 11 -20.35 25.93 39.83
CA GLY A 11 -19.24 25.03 39.47
C GLY A 11 -19.52 24.06 38.30
N ALA A 12 -20.76 23.59 38.15
CA ALA A 12 -21.04 22.45 37.26
C ALA A 12 -21.20 22.83 35.77
N ALA A 13 -21.78 24.00 35.47
CA ALA A 13 -22.11 24.38 34.09
C ALA A 13 -20.87 24.66 33.20
N ARG A 14 -19.74 25.07 33.80
CA ARG A 14 -18.51 25.40 33.05
C ARG A 14 -17.77 24.16 32.53
N ASN A 15 -17.93 23.02 33.18
CA ASN A 15 -17.23 21.78 32.79
C ASN A 15 -17.93 21.08 31.62
N HIS A 16 -19.26 21.13 31.54
CA HIS A 16 -20.01 20.60 30.41
C HIS A 16 -19.76 21.40 29.12
N ALA A 17 -19.70 22.73 29.18
CA ALA A 17 -19.42 23.57 28.01
C ALA A 17 -18.03 23.29 27.40
N ARG A 18 -17.03 23.01 28.24
CA ARG A 18 -15.66 22.66 27.80
C ARG A 18 -15.60 21.27 27.14
N LEU A 19 -16.34 20.30 27.66
CA LEU A 19 -16.43 18.96 27.07
C LEU A 19 -17.15 18.98 25.71
N TRP A 20 -18.22 19.76 25.57
CA TRP A 20 -18.92 19.93 24.29
C TRP A 20 -18.08 20.68 23.24
N ALA A 21 -17.32 21.70 23.65
CA ALA A 21 -16.41 22.40 22.76
C ALA A 21 -15.25 21.49 22.28
N ALA A 22 -14.67 20.66 23.16
CA ALA A 22 -13.64 19.71 22.78
C ALA A 22 -14.16 18.62 21.82
N LEU A 23 -15.38 18.14 22.04
CA LEU A 23 -16.04 17.18 21.16
C LEU A 23 -16.34 17.79 19.78
N LEU A 24 -16.78 19.05 19.71
CA LEU A 24 -16.98 19.79 18.46
C LEU A 24 -15.67 19.99 17.70
N VAL A 25 -14.57 20.30 18.38
CA VAL A 25 -13.24 20.41 17.74
C VAL A 25 -12.79 19.06 17.18
N LEU A 26 -13.00 17.96 17.92
CA LEU A 26 -12.67 16.62 17.43
C LEU A 26 -13.54 16.20 16.24
N ILE A 27 -14.84 16.51 16.27
CA ILE A 27 -15.75 16.23 15.13
C ILE A 27 -15.37 17.08 13.93
N VAL A 28 -15.03 18.36 14.11
CA VAL A 28 -14.59 19.25 13.03
C VAL A 28 -13.24 18.79 12.47
N GLN A 29 -12.29 18.36 13.30
CA GLN A 29 -11.03 17.77 12.84
C GLN A 29 -11.25 16.44 12.10
N PHE A 30 -12.19 15.61 12.56
CA PHE A 30 -12.54 14.36 11.90
C PHE A 30 -13.29 14.58 10.58
N VAL A 31 -14.14 15.62 10.49
CA VAL A 31 -14.86 16.03 9.27
C VAL A 31 -13.94 16.76 8.30
N LEU A 32 -12.94 17.51 8.78
CA LEU A 32 -11.89 18.10 7.94
C LEU A 32 -10.89 17.05 7.45
N ALA A 33 -10.57 16.03 8.26
CA ALA A 33 -9.80 14.87 7.82
C ALA A 33 -10.59 13.99 6.83
N ARG A 34 -11.93 13.96 6.93
CA ARG A 34 -12.84 13.31 5.99
C ARG A 34 -13.28 14.19 4.81
N ARG A 35 -12.91 15.48 4.77
CA ARG A 35 -13.03 16.29 3.56
C ARG A 35 -12.00 15.79 2.57
N SER A 36 -12.40 14.73 1.88
CA SER A 36 -11.96 14.24 0.61
C SER A 36 -10.90 15.15 0.01
N HIS A 37 -9.65 14.69 0.08
CA HIS A 37 -8.57 15.18 -0.77
C HIS A 37 -9.09 15.16 -2.21
N HIS A 38 -9.61 16.29 -2.65
CA HIS A 38 -9.93 16.53 -4.04
C HIS A 38 -8.58 16.55 -4.75
N MET A 39 -8.23 15.40 -5.31
CA MET A 39 -7.10 15.25 -6.21
C MET A 39 -7.27 16.25 -7.36
N PRO A 40 -6.17 16.83 -7.86
CA PRO A 40 -6.21 17.85 -8.89
C PRO A 40 -7.00 17.35 -10.12
N ARG A 41 -8.01 18.14 -10.51
CA ARG A 41 -8.80 17.94 -11.74
C ARG A 41 -7.85 17.90 -12.94
N GLY A 42 -7.93 16.84 -13.76
CA GLY A 42 -7.28 16.80 -15.08
C GLY A 42 -6.38 15.60 -15.40
N ALA A 43 -6.27 14.60 -14.53
CA ALA A 43 -5.81 13.27 -14.95
C ALA A 43 -6.97 12.30 -14.75
N SER A 44 -7.39 11.58 -15.79
CA SER A 44 -8.29 10.45 -15.53
C SER A 44 -7.58 9.57 -14.50
N GLU A 45 -8.29 9.21 -13.42
CA GLU A 45 -7.72 8.42 -12.33
C GLU A 45 -7.14 7.08 -12.84
N ASN A 46 -7.59 6.67 -14.03
CA ASN A 46 -7.20 5.45 -14.71
C ASN A 46 -6.04 5.62 -15.72
N SER A 47 -5.53 6.83 -15.95
CA SER A 47 -4.34 7.04 -16.79
C SER A 47 -3.05 6.72 -16.02
N ALA A 48 -2.01 6.27 -16.73
CA ALA A 48 -0.71 5.99 -16.10
C ALA A 48 -0.16 7.23 -15.37
N ARG A 49 -0.30 8.42 -15.99
CA ARG A 49 0.08 9.70 -15.41
C ARG A 49 -0.72 10.04 -14.15
N GLY A 50 -2.02 9.74 -14.15
CA GLY A 50 -2.91 9.93 -12.99
C GLY A 50 -2.49 9.07 -11.80
N VAL A 51 -2.26 7.78 -12.02
CA VAL A 51 -1.83 6.83 -10.96
C VAL A 51 -0.46 7.22 -10.39
N PHE A 52 0.50 7.59 -11.25
CA PHE A 52 1.79 8.10 -10.80
C PHE A 52 1.66 9.37 -9.96
N LYS A 53 0.86 10.34 -10.43
CA LYS A 53 0.59 11.58 -9.67
C LYS A 53 -0.05 11.26 -8.33
N ALA A 54 -1.00 10.34 -8.27
CA ALA A 54 -1.66 9.93 -7.04
C ALA A 54 -0.68 9.30 -6.04
N ALA A 55 0.15 8.35 -6.48
CA ALA A 55 1.18 7.73 -5.62
C ALA A 55 2.20 8.76 -5.12
N ALA A 56 2.70 9.64 -6.00
CA ALA A 56 3.63 10.70 -5.62
C ALA A 56 2.99 11.73 -4.67
N SER A 57 1.71 12.07 -4.87
CA SER A 57 0.96 12.94 -3.96
C SER A 57 0.78 12.30 -2.60
N PHE A 58 0.52 10.99 -2.53
CA PHE A 58 0.44 10.25 -1.28
C PHE A 58 1.78 10.27 -0.54
N ILE A 59 2.90 9.99 -1.22
CA ILE A 59 4.24 10.03 -0.61
C ILE A 59 4.53 11.41 -0.01
N ARG A 60 4.29 12.50 -0.78
CA ARG A 60 4.44 13.87 -0.27
C ARG A 60 3.50 14.19 0.89
N TRP A 61 2.33 13.57 0.95
CA TRP A 61 1.44 13.72 2.09
C TRP A 61 1.99 12.98 3.32
N ALA A 62 2.46 11.74 3.16
CA ALA A 62 3.04 10.92 4.22
C ALA A 62 4.30 11.56 4.81
N GLU A 63 5.18 12.09 3.95
CA GLU A 63 6.38 12.83 4.37
C GLU A 63 6.03 14.07 5.20
N ARG A 64 4.92 14.76 4.91
CA ARG A 64 4.50 15.97 5.63
C ARG A 64 3.72 15.64 6.90
N HIS A 65 2.75 14.75 6.84
CA HIS A 65 1.75 14.54 7.90
C HIS A 65 1.85 13.17 8.58
N GLY A 66 2.46 12.19 7.93
CA GLY A 66 2.64 10.85 8.48
C GLY A 66 3.70 10.80 9.58
N PRO A 67 3.77 9.68 10.31
CA PRO A 67 4.82 9.44 11.29
C PRO A 67 6.22 9.61 10.70
N LYS A 68 7.17 10.13 11.48
CA LYS A 68 8.55 10.35 11.00
C LYS A 68 9.48 9.17 11.29
N LYS A 69 9.18 8.41 12.35
CA LYS A 69 10.00 7.28 12.75
C LYS A 69 9.73 6.09 11.83
N PRO A 70 10.73 5.57 11.13
CA PRO A 70 10.55 4.38 10.30
C PRO A 70 10.32 3.14 11.16
N VAL A 71 9.43 2.26 10.71
CA VAL A 71 9.24 0.92 11.26
C VAL A 71 9.96 -0.07 10.36
N THR A 72 10.75 -0.96 10.96
CA THR A 72 11.40 -2.06 10.22
C THR A 72 10.49 -3.28 10.25
N ILE A 73 10.16 -3.81 9.09
CA ILE A 73 9.47 -5.09 8.95
C ILE A 73 10.44 -6.14 8.42
N GLU A 74 10.15 -7.39 8.74
CA GLU A 74 10.96 -8.54 8.36
C GLU A 74 10.35 -9.30 7.20
N LEU A 75 11.20 -9.69 6.25
CA LEU A 75 10.87 -10.66 5.21
C LEU A 75 11.75 -11.89 5.38
N ARG A 76 11.15 -13.06 5.50
CA ARG A 76 11.85 -14.34 5.72
C ARG A 76 11.62 -15.30 4.57
N HIS A 77 12.67 -15.99 4.14
CA HIS A 77 12.50 -17.11 3.20
C HIS A 77 11.78 -18.27 3.90
N ALA A 78 10.72 -18.79 3.30
CA ALA A 78 9.98 -19.94 3.83
C ALA A 78 10.20 -21.18 2.95
N PRO A 79 10.16 -22.41 3.54
CA PRO A 79 10.13 -23.64 2.76
C PRO A 79 9.04 -23.60 1.69
N GLY A 80 9.37 -24.07 0.48
CA GLY A 80 8.47 -24.01 -0.68
C GLY A 80 8.57 -22.74 -1.52
N MET A 81 9.22 -21.67 -1.06
CA MET A 81 9.49 -20.50 -1.90
C MET A 81 10.71 -20.74 -2.81
N PRO A 82 10.63 -20.47 -4.12
CA PRO A 82 11.82 -20.40 -4.96
C PRO A 82 12.76 -19.30 -4.46
N LYS A 83 13.96 -19.69 -3.99
CA LYS A 83 14.92 -18.80 -3.32
C LYS A 83 15.28 -17.57 -4.16
N ALA A 84 15.44 -17.73 -5.47
CA ALA A 84 15.74 -16.63 -6.39
C ALA A 84 14.58 -15.62 -6.50
N GLU A 85 13.33 -16.09 -6.45
CA GLU A 85 12.14 -15.25 -6.55
C GLU A 85 11.91 -14.46 -5.26
N PHE A 86 12.03 -15.13 -4.11
CA PHE A 86 12.02 -14.47 -2.80
C PHE A 86 13.10 -13.39 -2.72
N ARG A 87 14.38 -13.73 -2.97
CA ARG A 87 15.50 -12.77 -2.89
C ARG A 87 15.28 -11.57 -3.81
N ARG A 88 14.82 -11.80 -5.04
CA ARG A 88 14.52 -10.73 -5.99
C ARG A 88 13.46 -9.76 -5.44
N LYS A 89 12.36 -10.27 -4.89
CA LYS A 89 11.29 -9.45 -4.30
C LYS A 89 11.77 -8.74 -3.04
N ALA A 90 12.37 -9.48 -2.11
CA ALA A 90 12.85 -8.96 -0.84
C ALA A 90 13.90 -7.85 -1.06
N ASN A 91 14.85 -8.04 -1.98
CA ASN A 91 15.86 -7.03 -2.31
C ASN A 91 15.25 -5.81 -3.00
N ALA A 92 14.24 -5.98 -3.87
CA ALA A 92 13.55 -4.85 -4.50
C ALA A 92 12.83 -3.99 -3.44
N LEU A 93 12.12 -4.63 -2.50
CA LEU A 93 11.46 -3.93 -1.40
C LEU A 93 12.48 -3.30 -0.46
N LYS A 94 13.57 -4.00 -0.13
CA LYS A 94 14.65 -3.44 0.68
C LYS A 94 15.24 -2.20 0.05
N LYS A 95 15.57 -2.24 -1.24
CA LYS A 95 16.06 -1.06 -1.97
C LYS A 95 15.08 0.11 -1.91
N LEU A 96 13.78 -0.13 -2.12
CA LEU A 96 12.76 0.91 -2.00
C LEU A 96 12.67 1.48 -0.58
N GLY A 97 12.79 0.63 0.44
CA GLY A 97 12.83 1.05 1.84
C GLY A 97 14.07 1.87 2.14
N ASP A 98 15.24 1.43 1.67
CA ASP A 98 16.54 2.10 1.78
C ASP A 98 16.49 3.51 1.15
N GLU A 99 15.83 3.64 0.01
CA GLU A 99 15.57 4.90 -0.70
C GLU A 99 14.46 5.77 -0.07
N GLY A 100 13.82 5.33 1.02
CA GLY A 100 12.75 6.07 1.69
C GLY A 100 11.43 6.12 0.92
N LYS A 101 11.18 5.17 0.01
CA LYS A 101 10.00 5.14 -0.87
C LYS A 101 8.88 4.23 -0.39
N LEU A 102 9.08 3.49 0.70
CA LEU A 102 8.05 2.61 1.27
C LEU A 102 7.31 3.29 2.41
N PHE A 103 5.99 3.34 2.29
CA PHE A 103 5.10 3.91 3.29
C PHE A 103 3.88 3.03 3.45
N LYS A 104 3.36 2.89 4.66
CA LYS A 104 2.08 2.24 4.91
C LYS A 104 0.98 2.97 4.11
N ALA A 105 0.38 2.30 3.12
CA ALA A 105 -0.71 2.86 2.34
C ALA A 105 -2.02 2.93 3.14
N HIS A 106 -2.88 3.88 2.74
CA HIS A 106 -4.24 4.01 3.26
C HIS A 106 -5.01 2.68 3.23
N ASN A 107 -5.80 2.45 4.27
CA ASN A 107 -6.74 1.34 4.36
C ASN A 107 -8.19 1.85 4.20
N PRO A 108 -9.00 1.33 3.27
CA PRO A 108 -8.70 0.24 2.33
C PRO A 108 -7.68 0.63 1.26
N VAL A 109 -6.79 -0.31 0.93
CA VAL A 109 -5.89 -0.18 -0.23
C VAL A 109 -6.77 -0.11 -1.49
N ARG A 110 -6.46 0.82 -2.40
CA ARG A 110 -7.22 0.96 -3.66
C ARG A 110 -7.30 -0.40 -4.38
N PRO A 111 -8.48 -0.78 -4.88
CA PRO A 111 -8.63 -2.01 -5.64
C PRO A 111 -7.69 -2.02 -6.85
N ARG A 112 -7.12 -3.19 -7.12
CA ARG A 112 -6.33 -3.43 -8.31
C ARG A 112 -7.19 -3.36 -9.57
N ASP A 113 -6.70 -2.68 -10.60
CA ASP A 113 -7.34 -2.64 -11.91
C ASP A 113 -7.12 -3.96 -12.66
N ARG A 114 -8.21 -4.74 -12.78
CA ARG A 114 -8.22 -6.03 -13.48
C ARG A 114 -7.91 -5.88 -14.96
N SER A 115 -8.35 -4.80 -15.61
CA SER A 115 -8.12 -4.58 -17.04
C SER A 115 -6.63 -4.48 -17.36
N ARG A 116 -5.86 -3.79 -16.51
CA ARG A 116 -4.40 -3.67 -16.64
C ARG A 116 -3.69 -5.00 -16.45
N SER A 117 -4.21 -5.82 -15.56
CA SER A 117 -3.65 -7.15 -15.28
C SER A 117 -3.85 -8.08 -16.48
N THR A 118 -5.07 -8.11 -17.02
CA THR A 118 -5.40 -8.87 -18.23
C THR A 118 -4.61 -8.39 -19.44
N ALA A 119 -4.53 -7.07 -19.66
CA ALA A 119 -3.76 -6.50 -20.77
C ALA A 119 -2.25 -6.82 -20.64
N HIS A 120 -1.69 -6.78 -19.43
CA HIS A 120 -0.29 -7.16 -19.20
C HIS A 120 -0.05 -8.64 -19.50
N GLN A 121 -0.97 -9.51 -19.07
CA GLN A 121 -0.88 -10.95 -19.34
C GLN A 121 -0.92 -11.24 -20.86
N GLN A 122 -1.90 -10.69 -21.57
CA GLN A 122 -2.03 -10.86 -23.02
C GLN A 122 -0.79 -10.37 -23.78
N ASP A 123 -0.28 -9.20 -23.40
CA ASP A 123 0.93 -8.64 -24.01
C ASP A 123 2.19 -9.45 -23.71
N LEU A 124 2.30 -10.05 -22.51
CA LEU A 124 3.42 -10.95 -22.21
C LEU A 124 3.34 -12.24 -23.03
N ILE A 125 2.15 -12.86 -23.13
CA ILE A 125 1.92 -14.05 -23.95
C ILE A 125 2.29 -13.77 -25.41
N ARG A 126 1.84 -12.63 -25.94
CA ARG A 126 2.17 -12.18 -27.29
C ARG A 126 3.69 -12.08 -27.51
N ARG A 127 4.42 -11.41 -26.60
CA ARG A 127 5.88 -11.26 -26.69
C ARG A 127 6.62 -12.60 -26.61
N ILE A 128 6.17 -13.52 -25.75
CA ILE A 128 6.73 -14.88 -25.68
C ILE A 128 6.56 -15.59 -27.01
N HIS A 129 5.36 -15.51 -27.59
CA HIS A 129 5.06 -16.12 -28.89
C HIS A 129 5.88 -15.48 -30.02
N GLU A 130 6.00 -14.15 -30.07
CA GLU A 130 6.82 -13.43 -31.06
C GLU A 130 8.31 -13.82 -30.95
N GLN A 131 8.85 -13.92 -29.73
CA GLN A 131 10.27 -14.19 -29.50
C GLN A 131 10.65 -15.65 -29.72
N TYR A 132 9.83 -16.59 -29.26
CA TYR A 132 10.17 -18.02 -29.22
C TYR A 132 9.26 -18.89 -30.08
N GLY A 133 8.06 -18.42 -30.46
CA GLY A 133 7.04 -19.26 -31.09
C GLY A 133 7.48 -19.97 -32.37
N ARG A 134 8.32 -19.32 -33.19
CA ARG A 134 8.88 -19.94 -34.42
C ARG A 134 10.15 -20.74 -34.17
N ARG A 135 11.06 -20.25 -33.33
CA ARG A 135 12.40 -20.84 -33.14
C ARG A 135 12.44 -21.96 -32.11
N ASN A 136 11.56 -21.88 -31.10
CA ASN A 136 11.46 -22.85 -30.01
C ASN A 136 9.99 -22.90 -29.50
N PRO A 137 9.09 -23.57 -30.23
CA PRO A 137 7.68 -23.63 -29.88
C PRO A 137 7.40 -24.33 -28.55
N GLU A 138 8.25 -25.28 -28.13
CA GLU A 138 8.11 -25.97 -26.85
C GLU A 138 8.38 -25.04 -25.67
N LEU A 139 9.45 -24.26 -25.74
CA LEU A 139 9.75 -23.23 -24.75
C LEU A 139 8.64 -22.17 -24.70
N SER A 140 8.16 -21.71 -25.85
CA SER A 140 7.04 -20.75 -25.93
C SER A 140 5.81 -21.29 -25.17
N ARG A 141 5.40 -22.53 -25.48
CA ARG A 141 4.27 -23.19 -24.80
C ARG A 141 4.51 -23.39 -23.31
N SER A 142 5.72 -23.76 -22.87
CA SER A 142 6.01 -23.96 -21.45
C SER A 142 5.94 -22.66 -20.65
N LEU A 143 6.46 -21.56 -21.21
CA LEU A 143 6.40 -20.24 -20.59
C LEU A 143 4.97 -19.69 -20.52
N ILE A 144 4.19 -19.86 -21.59
CA ILE A 144 2.77 -19.47 -21.59
C ILE A 144 2.01 -20.30 -20.55
N ARG A 145 2.23 -21.62 -20.47
CA ARG A 145 1.57 -22.48 -19.48
C ARG A 145 1.81 -22.00 -18.05
N ARG A 146 3.05 -21.67 -17.68
CA ARG A 146 3.38 -21.14 -16.34
C ARG A 146 2.61 -19.85 -15.97
N ILE A 147 2.25 -19.06 -16.98
CA ILE A 147 1.47 -17.82 -16.79
C ILE A 147 -0.03 -18.14 -16.64
N THR A 148 -0.52 -19.16 -17.35
CA THR A 148 -1.95 -19.49 -17.44
C THR A 148 -2.42 -20.55 -16.44
N ASP A 149 -1.52 -21.40 -15.93
CA ASP A 149 -1.84 -22.53 -15.03
C ASP A 149 -1.98 -22.13 -13.56
N GLY A 150 -1.73 -20.87 -13.23
CA GLY A 150 -1.81 -20.35 -11.87
C GLY A 150 -0.57 -20.61 -11.00
N SER A 151 0.48 -21.24 -11.53
CA SER A 151 1.78 -21.36 -10.85
C SER A 151 2.45 -20.00 -10.65
N MET A 152 2.17 -19.04 -11.53
CA MET A 152 2.62 -17.67 -11.40
C MET A 152 1.45 -16.68 -11.29
N GLN A 153 1.63 -15.70 -10.42
CA GLN A 153 0.71 -14.59 -10.23
C GLN A 153 1.38 -13.26 -10.57
N LEU A 154 0.56 -12.34 -11.10
CA LEU A 154 1.02 -10.99 -11.39
C LEU A 154 1.09 -10.20 -10.09
N ASP A 155 2.29 -9.78 -9.74
CA ASP A 155 2.64 -9.12 -8.48
C ASP A 155 3.14 -7.68 -8.73
N HIS A 156 3.12 -6.84 -7.69
CA HIS A 156 3.69 -5.50 -7.73
C HIS A 156 5.09 -5.51 -7.13
N ARG A 157 6.09 -5.02 -7.87
CA ARG A 157 7.48 -4.88 -7.38
C ARG A 157 7.54 -3.93 -6.19
N HIS A 158 6.80 -2.83 -6.28
CA HIS A 158 6.46 -1.95 -5.17
C HIS A 158 5.04 -2.29 -4.72
N GLU A 159 4.93 -2.98 -3.59
CA GLU A 159 3.67 -3.44 -3.00
C GLU A 159 2.63 -2.32 -2.84
N LEU A 160 1.37 -2.57 -3.22
CA LEU A 160 0.29 -1.59 -3.09
C LEU A 160 0.06 -1.17 -1.63
N GLN A 161 0.13 -2.12 -0.70
CA GLN A 161 0.03 -1.88 0.73
C GLN A 161 1.21 -1.05 1.30
N LEU A 162 2.28 -0.91 0.53
CA LEU A 162 3.46 -0.08 0.81
C LEU A 162 3.53 1.17 -0.08
N ALA A 163 2.37 1.64 -0.56
CA ALA A 163 2.18 2.83 -1.39
C ALA A 163 2.71 2.74 -2.83
N GLY A 164 2.88 1.52 -3.33
CA GLY A 164 3.26 1.29 -4.72
C GLY A 164 2.14 1.64 -5.70
N PRO A 165 2.48 2.15 -6.90
CA PRO A 165 1.48 2.47 -7.91
C PRO A 165 0.98 1.21 -8.63
N ASP A 166 -0.33 1.14 -8.89
CA ASP A 166 -0.92 0.04 -9.66
C ASP A 166 -0.70 0.24 -11.17
N LEU A 167 0.53 0.04 -11.65
CA LEU A 167 0.91 0.33 -13.03
C LEU A 167 1.56 -0.84 -13.72
N ARG A 168 1.38 -0.94 -15.05
CA ARG A 168 1.95 -2.02 -15.88
C ARG A 168 3.46 -2.19 -15.67
N ASN A 169 4.21 -1.10 -15.49
CA ASN A 169 5.65 -1.16 -15.25
C ASN A 169 6.01 -1.50 -13.79
N ASN A 170 5.07 -1.49 -12.86
CA ASN A 170 5.24 -2.03 -11.51
C ASN A 170 4.81 -3.51 -11.43
N LEU A 171 4.13 -4.05 -12.44
CA LEU A 171 3.70 -5.44 -12.49
C LEU A 171 4.81 -6.38 -12.96
N ARG A 172 4.91 -7.55 -12.32
CA ARG A 172 5.82 -8.65 -12.71
C ARG A 172 5.26 -9.98 -12.24
N TYR A 173 5.44 -11.04 -13.02
CA TYR A 173 5.10 -12.39 -12.57
C TYR A 173 6.04 -12.88 -11.47
N LEU A 174 5.45 -13.49 -10.46
CA LEU A 174 6.09 -14.10 -9.31
C LEU A 174 5.40 -15.43 -9.00
N ASP A 175 6.14 -16.40 -8.48
CA ASP A 175 5.58 -17.64 -7.94
C ASP A 175 4.42 -17.34 -6.98
N THR A 176 3.30 -18.04 -7.17
CA THR A 176 2.04 -17.81 -6.45
C THR A 176 2.20 -17.98 -4.94
N PHE A 177 2.93 -19.01 -4.50
CA PHE A 177 3.16 -19.26 -3.08
C PHE A 177 3.99 -18.12 -2.46
N THR A 178 5.09 -17.74 -3.11
CA THR A 178 5.96 -16.64 -2.70
C THR A 178 5.21 -15.32 -2.64
N ASN A 179 4.40 -15.01 -3.66
CA ASN A 179 3.59 -13.80 -3.72
C ASN A 179 2.66 -13.69 -2.52
N HIS A 180 1.81 -14.70 -2.32
CA HIS A 180 0.86 -14.73 -1.24
C HIS A 180 1.54 -14.70 0.13
N HIS A 181 2.62 -15.45 0.30
CA HIS A 181 3.29 -15.55 1.59
C HIS A 181 4.03 -14.25 1.95
N VAL A 182 4.75 -13.62 1.03
CA VAL A 182 5.38 -12.31 1.30
C VAL A 182 4.33 -11.23 1.56
N GLY A 183 3.33 -11.09 0.67
CA GLY A 183 2.33 -10.02 0.78
C GLY A 183 1.38 -10.19 1.97
N SER A 184 0.71 -11.35 2.05
CA SER A 184 -0.39 -11.58 2.99
C SER A 184 0.04 -12.15 4.33
N ARG A 185 1.12 -12.94 4.37
CA ARG A 185 1.56 -13.62 5.61
C ARG A 185 2.69 -12.89 6.34
N GLN A 186 3.51 -12.12 5.63
CA GLN A 186 4.63 -11.41 6.25
C GLN A 186 4.38 -9.90 6.32
N ILE A 187 4.15 -9.22 5.20
CA ILE A 187 4.01 -7.76 5.20
C ILE A 187 2.73 -7.33 5.92
N ARG A 188 1.57 -7.83 5.49
CA ARG A 188 0.26 -7.37 5.98
C ARG A 188 0.16 -7.43 7.52
N PRO A 189 0.51 -8.53 8.22
CA PRO A 189 0.38 -8.59 9.67
C PRO A 189 1.26 -7.58 10.42
N GLN A 190 2.44 -7.26 9.89
CA GLN A 190 3.38 -6.32 10.51
C GLN A 190 2.98 -4.86 10.31
N ILE A 191 2.21 -4.54 9.27
CA ILE A 191 1.84 -3.16 8.94
C ILE A 191 0.36 -2.81 9.19
N ARG A 192 -0.51 -3.79 9.49
CA ARG A 192 -1.96 -3.59 9.51
C ARG A 192 -2.41 -2.52 10.51
N ASP A 193 -1.73 -2.47 11.67
CA ASP A 193 -2.08 -1.61 12.80
C ASP A 193 -1.22 -0.33 12.85
N LEU A 194 -0.34 -0.14 11.85
CA LEU A 194 0.45 1.07 11.72
C LEU A 194 -0.40 2.21 11.17
N PRO A 195 -0.17 3.46 11.63
CA PRO A 195 -0.79 4.63 11.02
C PRO A 195 -0.46 4.74 9.53
N ASP A 196 -1.41 5.27 8.76
CA ASP A 196 -1.18 5.58 7.36
C ASP A 196 0.00 6.55 7.18
N GLY A 197 0.80 6.33 6.15
CA GLY A 197 1.99 7.11 5.89
C GLY A 197 3.18 6.78 6.80
N THR A 198 3.12 5.73 7.62
CA THR A 198 4.28 5.26 8.39
C THR A 198 5.41 4.83 7.43
N PRO A 199 6.64 5.40 7.54
CA PRO A 199 7.76 4.99 6.72
C PRO A 199 8.19 3.56 7.07
N ILE A 200 8.48 2.75 6.06
CA ILE A 200 8.82 1.32 6.24
C ILE A 200 10.24 1.04 5.77
N ARG A 201 10.99 0.28 6.55
CA ARG A 201 12.27 -0.34 6.17
C ARG A 201 12.12 -1.85 6.13
N ILE A 202 12.92 -2.52 5.31
CA ILE A 202 12.89 -3.98 5.19
C ILE A 202 14.17 -4.56 5.75
N ARG A 203 14.02 -5.53 6.66
CA ARG A 203 15.08 -6.46 7.06
C ARG A 203 14.82 -7.81 6.41
N ILE A 204 15.83 -8.38 5.77
CA ILE A 204 15.74 -9.71 5.15
C ILE A 204 16.34 -10.72 6.12
N ILE A 205 15.60 -11.79 6.39
CA ILE A 205 16.02 -12.93 7.20
C ILE A 205 16.20 -14.11 6.24
N GLU A 206 17.44 -14.59 6.11
CA GLU A 206 17.76 -15.75 5.26
C GLU A 206 17.40 -17.08 5.93
#